data_AF-A0A7S4SKH1-F1
#
_entry.id   AF-A0A7S4SKH1-F1
#
_cell.length_a   1.000
_cell.length_b   1.000
_cell.length_c   1.000
_cell.angle_alpha   90.00
_cell.angle_beta   90.00
_cell.angle_gamma   90.00
#
_symmetry.space_group_name_H-M   'P 1'
#
loop_
_entity.id
_entity.type
_entity.pdbx_description
1 polymer ?
#
loop_
_entity_poly.entity_id
_entity_poly.type
_entity_poly.pdbx_seq_one_letter_code
_entity_poly.pdbx_strand_id
1 'polypeptide(L)'
;NRISSKPARIIKSFGRGGLVMYGVLNGLWYGLAVAWQWKRVSSSATIAGAAASSAIRASIRKFTAVIATVYIGSQITKLPRMYLAVVLAPFGDSLLRKTQDTLKVSEGAALGIVVSLLLGSCFGIWATIILGDATMASIGR
;
A
#
# COMPACT_ATOMS: atom_id res chain seq x y z
N ASN A 1 20.67 -7.14 35.92
CA ASN A 1 20.39 -6.95 34.48
C ASN A 1 19.31 -5.89 34.15
N ARG A 2 19.35 -4.66 34.69
CA ARG A 2 18.38 -3.59 34.32
C ARG A 2 18.89 -2.61 33.23
N ILE A 3 20.20 -2.49 33.04
CA ILE A 3 20.83 -1.47 32.19
C ILE A 3 20.70 -1.79 30.69
N SER A 4 20.67 -3.07 30.31
CA SER A 4 20.47 -3.54 28.91
C SER A 4 19.04 -3.29 28.37
N SER A 5 18.03 -3.06 29.23
CA SER A 5 16.62 -3.00 28.82
C SER A 5 16.16 -1.68 28.19
N LYS A 6 16.84 -0.55 28.49
CA LYS A 6 16.49 0.77 27.97
C LYS A 6 16.85 0.96 26.48
N PRO A 7 18.10 0.70 26.03
CA PRO A 7 18.44 0.80 24.62
C PRO A 7 17.64 -0.19 23.76
N ALA A 8 17.38 -1.39 24.26
CA ALA A 8 16.54 -2.38 23.56
C ALA A 8 15.11 -1.90 23.32
N ARG A 9 14.49 -1.21 24.29
CA ARG A 9 13.14 -0.63 24.12
C ARG A 9 13.12 0.52 23.11
N ILE A 10 14.15 1.38 23.13
CA ILE A 10 14.27 2.50 22.19
C ILE A 10 14.46 1.96 20.77
N ILE A 11 15.39 1.02 20.55
CA ILE A 11 15.59 0.39 19.24
C ILE A 11 14.32 -0.31 18.75
N LYS A 12 13.58 -0.97 19.65
CA LYS A 12 12.30 -1.62 19.33
C LYS A 12 11.20 -0.62 18.97
N SER A 13 11.10 0.53 19.64
CA SER A 13 10.13 1.56 19.29
C SER A 13 10.48 2.20 17.94
N PHE A 14 11.73 2.63 17.75
CA PHE A 14 12.20 3.18 16.46
C PHE A 14 12.02 2.19 15.30
N GLY A 15 12.21 0.89 15.53
CA GLY A 15 11.93 -0.15 14.54
C GLY A 15 10.44 -0.28 14.19
N ARG A 16 9.54 -0.09 15.17
CA ARG A 16 8.08 -0.15 14.96
C ARG A 16 7.55 1.10 14.27
N GLY A 17 7.95 2.29 14.69
CA GLY A 17 7.60 3.55 14.00
C GLY A 17 8.12 3.58 12.57
N GLY A 18 9.36 3.12 12.35
CA GLY A 18 9.93 2.96 11.01
C GLY A 18 9.16 1.96 10.15
N LEU A 19 8.73 0.83 10.71
CA LEU A 19 7.89 -0.14 9.99
C LEU A 19 6.54 0.46 9.57
N VAL A 20 5.88 1.19 10.47
CA VAL A 20 4.62 1.88 10.18
C VAL A 20 4.79 2.89 9.05
N MET A 21 5.80 3.75 9.13
CA MET A 21 6.06 4.74 8.09
C MET A 21 6.51 4.11 6.77
N TYR A 22 7.24 3.00 6.81
CA TYR A 22 7.53 2.22 5.62
C TYR A 22 6.25 1.67 5.00
N GLY A 23 5.30 1.20 5.81
CA GLY A 23 3.96 0.79 5.36
C GLY A 23 3.19 1.93 4.70
N VAL A 24 3.17 3.12 5.31
CA VAL A 24 2.53 4.33 4.75
C VAL A 24 3.16 4.71 3.41
N LEU A 25 4.49 4.80 3.35
CA LEU A 25 5.21 5.15 2.13
C LEU A 25 5.03 4.09 1.03
N ASN A 26 4.94 2.81 1.39
CA ASN A 26 4.58 1.76 0.44
C ASN A 26 3.15 1.96 -0.07
N GLY A 27 2.17 2.17 0.82
CA GLY A 27 0.78 2.40 0.44
C GLY A 27 0.63 3.59 -0.51
N LEU A 28 1.30 4.70 -0.22
CA LEU A 28 1.32 5.88 -1.10
C LEU A 28 1.98 5.58 -2.45
N TRP A 29 3.16 4.97 -2.45
CA TRP A 29 3.87 4.64 -3.69
C TRP A 29 3.06 3.71 -4.58
N TYR A 30 2.60 2.58 -4.01
CA TYR A 30 1.84 1.58 -4.73
C TYR A 30 0.46 2.09 -5.15
N GLY A 31 -0.22 2.86 -4.32
CA GLY A 31 -1.51 3.49 -4.65
C GLY A 31 -1.38 4.47 -5.82
N LEU A 32 -0.42 5.40 -5.75
CA LEU A 32 -0.20 6.40 -6.80
C LEU A 32 0.31 5.76 -8.09
N ALA A 33 1.28 4.85 -8.01
CA ALA A 33 1.86 4.21 -9.19
C ALA A 33 0.83 3.33 -9.91
N VAL A 34 0.01 2.57 -9.18
CA VAL A 34 -1.08 1.79 -9.80
C VAL A 34 -2.13 2.72 -10.40
N ALA A 35 -2.61 3.73 -9.68
CA ALA A 35 -3.62 4.65 -10.23
C ALA A 35 -3.14 5.36 -11.50
N TRP A 36 -1.87 5.80 -11.50
CA TRP A 36 -1.26 6.48 -12.64
C TRP A 36 -1.02 5.54 -13.83
N GLN A 37 -0.45 4.36 -13.58
CA GLN A 37 -0.19 3.39 -14.64
C GLN A 37 -1.50 2.80 -15.19
N TRP A 38 -2.51 2.61 -14.35
CA TRP A 38 -3.84 2.19 -14.77
C TRP A 38 -4.46 3.17 -15.76
N LYS A 39 -4.35 4.49 -15.49
CA LYS A 39 -4.79 5.54 -16.44
C LYS A 39 -4.00 5.51 -17.75
N ARG A 40 -2.68 5.32 -17.70
CA ARG A 40 -1.82 5.27 -18.90
C ARG A 40 -2.14 4.08 -19.80
N VAL A 41 -2.31 2.90 -19.23
CA VAL A 41 -2.63 1.68 -20.00
C VAL A 41 -4.09 1.69 -20.49
N SER A 42 -4.97 2.46 -19.85
CA SER A 42 -6.39 2.62 -20.22
C SER A 42 -6.63 3.25 -21.60
N SER A 43 -5.68 4.03 -22.14
CA SER A 43 -5.88 4.77 -23.39
C SER A 43 -5.58 3.97 -24.66
N SER A 44 -5.01 2.77 -24.58
CA SER A 44 -4.61 1.99 -25.78
C SER A 44 -5.50 0.78 -26.09
N ALA A 45 -6.41 0.41 -25.20
CA ALA A 45 -7.30 -0.71 -25.42
C ALA A 45 -8.74 -0.19 -25.46
N THR A 46 -9.15 0.29 -26.62
CA THR A 46 -10.54 0.38 -27.02
C THR A 46 -11.15 -1.02 -26.86
N ILE A 47 -11.81 -1.27 -25.72
CA ILE A 47 -12.68 -2.44 -25.49
C ILE A 47 -14.00 -2.20 -26.24
N ALA A 48 -13.94 -1.80 -27.51
CA ALA A 48 -15.10 -1.79 -28.38
C ALA A 48 -15.25 -3.21 -28.93
N GLY A 49 -16.17 -3.98 -28.34
CA GLY A 49 -16.71 -5.20 -28.98
C GLY A 49 -16.26 -6.57 -28.45
N ALA A 50 -15.50 -6.66 -27.36
CA ALA A 50 -15.01 -7.96 -26.89
C ALA A 50 -16.01 -8.67 -25.94
N ALA A 51 -16.46 -9.89 -26.25
CA ALA A 51 -17.36 -10.71 -25.40
C ALA A 51 -16.94 -10.73 -23.90
N ALA A 52 -17.85 -10.97 -22.96
CA ALA A 52 -17.58 -10.90 -21.51
C ALA A 52 -16.35 -11.73 -21.05
N SER A 53 -16.09 -12.89 -21.67
CA SER A 53 -14.91 -13.71 -21.43
C SER A 53 -13.59 -13.12 -21.97
N SER A 54 -13.69 -12.20 -22.92
CA SER A 54 -12.57 -11.40 -23.46
C SER A 54 -12.29 -10.17 -22.59
N ALA A 55 -13.32 -9.56 -21.99
CA ALA A 55 -13.17 -8.43 -21.08
C ALA A 55 -12.40 -8.80 -19.80
N ILE A 56 -12.73 -9.94 -19.16
CA ILE A 56 -11.99 -10.43 -17.98
C ILE A 56 -10.51 -10.69 -18.33
N ARG A 57 -10.25 -11.34 -19.46
CA ARG A 57 -8.87 -11.62 -19.93
C ARG A 57 -8.11 -10.33 -20.24
N ALA A 58 -8.76 -9.32 -20.80
CA ALA A 58 -8.18 -8.00 -21.05
C ALA A 58 -7.84 -7.28 -19.73
N SER A 59 -8.74 -7.29 -18.75
CA SER A 59 -8.51 -6.70 -17.42
C SER A 59 -7.38 -7.39 -16.68
N ILE A 60 -7.27 -8.73 -16.75
CA ILE A 60 -6.16 -9.48 -16.16
C ILE A 60 -4.84 -9.10 -16.84
N ARG A 61 -4.78 -9.03 -18.17
CA ARG A 61 -3.57 -8.61 -18.89
C ARG A 61 -3.15 -7.18 -18.53
N LYS A 62 -4.10 -6.25 -18.46
CA LYS A 62 -3.87 -4.86 -18.02
C LYS A 62 -3.33 -4.82 -16.59
N PHE A 63 -3.95 -5.55 -15.68
CA PHE A 63 -3.51 -5.66 -14.29
C PHE A 63 -2.08 -6.20 -14.19
N THR A 64 -1.77 -7.30 -14.88
CA THR A 64 -0.42 -7.88 -14.87
C THR A 64 0.63 -6.89 -15.41
N ALA A 65 0.33 -6.18 -16.50
CA ALA A 65 1.23 -5.17 -17.06
C ALA A 65 1.46 -3.99 -16.09
N VAL A 66 0.39 -3.51 -15.44
CA VAL A 66 0.46 -2.45 -14.43
C VAL A 66 1.31 -2.89 -13.25
N ILE A 67 1.03 -4.07 -12.67
CA ILE A 67 1.77 -4.60 -11.52
C ILE A 67 3.24 -4.85 -11.87
N ALA A 68 3.55 -5.40 -13.05
CA ALA A 68 4.93 -5.62 -13.47
C ALA A 68 5.72 -4.30 -13.55
N THR A 69 5.12 -3.25 -14.12
CA THR A 69 5.76 -1.92 -14.22
C THR A 69 5.97 -1.31 -12.84
N VAL A 70 4.94 -1.35 -11.99
CA VAL A 70 4.99 -0.80 -10.63
C VAL A 70 5.99 -1.58 -9.77
N TYR A 71 6.11 -2.89 -9.95
CA TYR A 71 7.08 -3.75 -9.27
C TYR A 71 8.52 -3.34 -9.61
N ILE A 72 8.84 -3.10 -10.87
CA ILE A 72 10.18 -2.64 -11.29
C ILE A 72 10.49 -1.29 -10.65
N GLY A 73 9.56 -0.32 -10.73
CA GLY A 73 9.72 0.99 -10.10
C GLY A 73 9.88 0.89 -8.57
N SER A 74 9.23 -0.10 -7.95
CA SER A 74 9.34 -0.37 -6.51
C SER A 74 10.77 -0.79 -6.12
N GLN A 75 11.46 -1.59 -6.93
CA GLN A 75 12.82 -2.03 -6.61
C GLN A 75 13.81 -0.85 -6.58
N ILE A 76 13.68 0.06 -7.53
CA ILE A 76 14.54 1.26 -7.63
C ILE A 76 14.32 2.20 -6.44
N THR A 77 13.07 2.36 -6.01
CA THR A 77 12.69 3.28 -4.94
C THR A 77 12.72 2.65 -3.55
N LYS A 78 13.12 1.38 -3.42
CA LYS A 78 13.09 0.66 -2.14
C LYS A 78 14.01 1.29 -1.09
N LEU A 79 15.25 1.60 -1.45
CA LEU A 79 16.22 2.20 -0.53
C LEU A 79 15.83 3.62 -0.10
N PRO A 80 15.44 4.54 -1.02
CA PRO A 80 14.91 5.84 -0.62
C PRO A 80 13.71 5.75 0.32
N ARG A 81 12.76 4.82 0.07
CA ARG A 81 11.59 4.64 0.94
C ARG A 81 11.96 4.10 2.32
N MET A 82 12.93 3.20 2.40
CA MET A 82 13.43 2.70 3.68
C MET A 82 14.14 3.82 4.47
N TYR A 83 14.98 4.62 3.81
CA TYR A 83 15.64 5.75 4.44
C TYR A 83 14.63 6.78 4.96
N LEU A 84 13.67 7.17 4.12
CA LEU A 84 12.63 8.12 4.50
C LEU A 84 11.74 7.58 5.62
N ALA A 85 11.45 6.27 5.63
CA ALA A 85 10.70 5.64 6.72
C ALA A 85 11.43 5.74 8.07
N VAL A 86 12.76 5.59 8.08
CA VAL A 86 13.58 5.74 9.29
C VAL A 86 13.58 7.20 9.75
N VAL A 87 13.74 8.16 8.82
CA VAL A 87 13.67 9.60 9.14
C VAL A 87 12.31 9.97 9.73
N LEU A 88 11.23 9.39 9.19
CA LEU A 88 9.87 9.63 9.64
C LEU A 88 9.44 8.75 10.82
N ALA A 89 10.32 7.89 11.36
CA ALA A 89 9.98 6.97 12.45
C ALA A 89 9.28 7.64 13.65
N PRO A 90 9.64 8.88 14.09
CA PRO A 90 8.92 9.56 15.17
C PRO A 90 7.43 9.78 14.89
N PHE A 91 7.05 10.02 13.63
CA PHE A 91 5.64 10.13 13.23
C PHE A 91 4.92 8.79 13.33
N GLY A 92 5.58 7.70 12.93
CA GLY A 92 5.06 6.35 13.08
C GLY A 92 4.84 5.97 14.55
N ASP A 93 5.78 6.35 15.42
CA ASP A 93 5.65 6.17 16.87
C ASP A 93 4.49 6.98 17.46
N SER A 94 4.30 8.22 17.02
CA SER A 94 3.15 9.04 17.42
C SER A 94 1.82 8.42 16.98
N LEU A 95 1.76 7.84 15.78
CA LEU A 95 0.57 7.16 15.28
C LEU A 95 0.25 5.93 16.13
N LEU A 96 1.25 5.11 16.42
CA LEU A 96 1.10 3.93 17.28
C LEU A 96 0.60 4.31 18.68
N ARG A 97 1.20 5.32 19.31
CA ARG A 97 0.76 5.81 20.63
C ARG A 97 -0.70 6.28 20.59
N LYS A 98 -1.07 7.07 19.58
CA LYS A 98 -2.45 7.52 19.41
C LYS A 98 -3.41 6.36 19.25
N THR A 99 -3.05 5.33 18.48
CA THR A 99 -3.86 4.11 18.33
C THR A 99 -3.99 3.34 19.65
N GLN A 100 -2.90 3.22 20.41
CA GLN A 100 -2.93 2.60 21.74
C GLN A 100 -3.87 3.34 22.69
N ASP A 101 -3.75 4.66 22.76
CA ASP A 101 -4.54 5.50 23.67
C ASP A 101 -6.02 5.50 23.28
N THR A 102 -6.32 5.53 21.98
CA THR A 102 -7.70 5.56 21.46
C THR A 102 -8.40 4.22 21.65
N LEU A 103 -7.73 3.11 21.34
CA LEU A 103 -8.35 1.78 21.36
C LEU A 103 -8.09 1.03 22.68
N LYS A 104 -7.28 1.59 23.58
CA LYS A 104 -6.85 0.98 24.85
C LYS A 104 -6.27 -0.42 24.67
N VAL A 105 -5.43 -0.58 23.64
CA VAL A 105 -4.81 -1.87 23.26
C VAL A 105 -3.31 -1.91 23.53
N SER A 106 -2.75 -3.11 23.57
CA SER A 106 -1.30 -3.30 23.67
C SER A 106 -0.58 -2.74 22.44
N GLU A 107 0.71 -2.40 22.59
CA GLU A 107 1.54 -1.86 21.51
C GLU A 107 1.63 -2.81 20.30
N GLY A 108 1.66 -4.12 20.57
CA GLY A 108 1.66 -5.15 19.51
C GLY A 108 0.33 -5.20 18.77
N ALA A 109 -0.79 -5.07 19.48
CA ALA A 109 -2.11 -5.01 18.86
C ALA A 109 -2.31 -3.71 18.06
N ALA A 110 -1.86 -2.56 18.59
CA ALA A 110 -1.89 -1.30 17.86
C ALA A 110 -1.09 -1.36 16.55
N LEU A 111 0.11 -1.96 16.58
CA LEU A 111 0.90 -2.20 15.38
C LEU A 111 0.17 -3.08 14.38
N GLY A 112 -0.38 -4.21 14.84
CA GLY A 112 -1.15 -5.11 13.98
C GLY A 112 -2.35 -4.41 13.33
N ILE A 113 -3.09 -3.61 14.09
CA ILE A 113 -4.23 -2.82 13.60
C ILE A 113 -3.78 -1.81 12.54
N VAL A 114 -2.75 -1.01 12.83
CA VAL A 114 -2.23 -0.01 11.88
C VAL A 114 -1.75 -0.67 10.60
N VAL A 115 -0.97 -1.75 10.69
CA VAL A 115 -0.49 -2.49 9.51
C VAL A 115 -1.65 -3.09 8.72
N SER A 116 -2.65 -3.66 9.40
CA SER A 116 -3.82 -4.25 8.74
C SER A 116 -4.66 -3.19 8.03
N LEU A 117 -4.82 -2.01 8.64
CA LEU A 117 -5.51 -0.87 8.02
C LEU A 117 -4.74 -0.35 6.80
N LEU A 118 -3.41 -0.25 6.86
CA LEU A 118 -2.59 0.17 5.74
C LEU A 118 -2.65 -0.81 4.57
N LEU A 119 -2.56 -2.12 4.84
CA LEU A 119 -2.69 -3.16 3.82
C LEU A 119 -4.11 -3.20 3.26
N GLY A 120 -5.10 -3.25 4.14
CA GLY A 120 -6.52 -3.32 3.77
C GLY A 120 -6.96 -2.11 2.94
N SER A 121 -6.54 -0.90 3.31
CA SER A 121 -6.81 0.30 2.51
C SER A 121 -6.12 0.27 1.15
N CYS A 122 -4.86 -0.19 1.07
CA CYS A 122 -4.14 -0.32 -0.21
C CYS A 122 -4.84 -1.30 -1.15
N PHE A 123 -5.19 -2.50 -0.67
CA PHE A 123 -5.91 -3.49 -1.46
C PHE A 123 -7.33 -3.03 -1.80
N GLY A 124 -8.01 -2.34 -0.88
CA GLY A 124 -9.31 -1.74 -1.12
C GLY A 124 -9.27 -0.71 -2.26
N ILE A 125 -8.29 0.20 -2.26
CA ILE A 125 -8.09 1.18 -3.34
C ILE A 125 -7.87 0.45 -4.67
N TRP A 126 -7.00 -0.56 -4.70
CA TRP A 126 -6.75 -1.33 -5.93
C TRP A 126 -8.01 -2.04 -6.44
N ALA A 127 -8.76 -2.68 -5.54
CA ALA A 127 -10.01 -3.33 -5.87
C ALA A 127 -11.03 -2.34 -6.44
N THR A 128 -11.18 -1.15 -5.84
CA THR A 128 -12.09 -0.12 -6.35
C THR A 128 -11.69 0.39 -7.74
N ILE A 129 -10.39 0.54 -8.02
CA ILE A 129 -9.90 0.95 -9.35
C ILE A 129 -10.23 -0.13 -10.39
N ILE A 130 -9.96 -1.40 -10.09
CA ILE A 130 -10.12 -2.51 -11.04
C ILE A 130 -11.61 -2.82 -11.27
N LEU A 131 -12.39 -2.92 -10.20
CA LEU A 131 -13.81 -3.20 -10.27
C LEU A 131 -14.57 -2.02 -10.88
N GLY A 132 -14.21 -0.78 -10.54
CA GLY A 132 -14.79 0.41 -11.15
C GLY A 132 -14.61 0.44 -12.67
N ASP A 133 -13.41 0.13 -13.17
CA ASP A 133 -13.12 0.02 -14.61
C ASP A 133 -13.92 -1.11 -15.27
N ALA A 134 -14.02 -2.27 -14.62
CA ALA A 134 -14.79 -3.41 -15.12
C ALA A 134 -16.30 -3.12 -15.17
N THR A 135 -16.85 -2.47 -14.14
CA THR A 135 -18.26 -2.09 -14.08
C THR A 135 -18.58 -1.04 -15.15
N MET A 136 -17.76 0.00 -15.30
CA MET A 136 -17.94 0.99 -16.37
C MET A 136 -17.89 0.36 -17.76
N ALA A 137 -16.98 -0.59 -17.99
CA ALA A 137 -16.91 -1.35 -19.24
C ALA A 137 -18.14 -2.25 -19.50
N SER A 138 -18.87 -2.66 -18.45
CA SER A 138 -20.12 -3.43 -18.57
C SER A 138 -21.37 -2.58 -18.78
N ILE A 139 -21.41 -1.35 -18.23
CA ILE A 139 -22.55 -0.41 -18.35
C ILE A 139 -22.50 0.37 -19.67
N GLY A 140 -21.30 0.62 -20.22
CA GLY A 140 -21.12 1.26 -21.53
C GLY A 140 -21.41 0.38 -22.74
N ARG A 141 -22.24 -0.67 -22.60
CA ARG A 141 -22.76 -1.51 -23.69
C ARG A 141 -24.25 -1.34 -23.84
#